data_AF-A0A200R366-F1
#
_entry.id   AF-A0A200R366-F1
#
_cell.length_a   1.000
_cell.length_b   1.000
_cell.length_c   1.000
_cell.angle_alpha   90.00
_cell.angle_beta   90.00
_cell.angle_gamma   90.00
#
_symmetry.space_group_name_H-M   'P 1'
#
loop_
_entity.id
_entity.type
_entity.pdbx_description
1 polymer ?
#
loop_
_entity_poly.entity_id
_entity_poly.type
_entity_poly.pdbx_seq_one_letter_code
_entity_poly.pdbx_strand_id
1 'polypeptide(L)'
;MVLTNGWWVRLFPKISVHHQARICSDHSPLVVSLHSHIRRGPSPFKFQRMWVTHDLYRSLLEDSWDVEVGGGPMQVLVTKLKIFRLKLNLGIMRRLAMCTRTLGP
;
A
#
# COMPACT_ATOMS: atom_id res chain seq x y z
N MET A 1 8.80 13.79 -20.09
CA MET A 1 9.40 15.07 -19.71
C MET A 1 9.01 15.39 -18.27
N VAL A 2 9.91 15.89 -17.44
CA VAL A 2 9.62 16.31 -16.05
C VAL A 2 9.76 17.83 -15.98
N LEU A 3 8.71 18.53 -15.54
CA LEU A 3 8.71 19.98 -15.35
C LEU A 3 8.69 20.29 -13.86
N THR A 4 9.55 21.22 -13.41
CA THR A 4 9.67 21.60 -12.00
C THR A 4 9.80 23.12 -11.88
N ASN A 5 9.42 23.65 -10.71
CA ASN A 5 9.65 25.05 -10.37
C ASN A 5 10.92 25.21 -9.50
N GLY A 6 11.48 26.41 -9.46
CA GLY A 6 12.74 26.68 -8.75
C GLY A 6 12.66 26.44 -7.24
N TRP A 7 11.49 26.62 -6.63
CA TRP A 7 11.27 26.32 -5.21
C TRP A 7 11.41 24.81 -4.93
N TRP A 8 10.85 23.98 -5.81
CA TRP A 8 10.86 22.53 -5.68
C TRP A 8 12.26 21.94 -5.89
N VAL A 9 13.05 22.50 -6.82
CA VAL A 9 14.47 22.13 -7.00
C VAL A 9 15.29 22.40 -5.73
N ARG A 10 15.02 23.50 -5.03
CA ARG A 10 15.68 23.83 -3.75
C ARG A 10 15.32 22.84 -2.64
N LEU A 11 14.10 22.34 -2.61
CA LEU A 11 13.64 21.37 -1.62
C LEU A 11 14.22 19.97 -1.85
N PHE A 12 14.49 19.61 -3.11
CA PHE A 12 15.01 18.31 -3.52
C PHE A 12 16.31 18.43 -4.35
N PRO A 13 17.42 18.92 -3.74
CA PRO A 13 18.66 19.21 -4.46
C PRO A 13 19.34 17.96 -5.05
N LYS A 14 19.03 16.78 -4.50
CA LYS A 14 19.44 15.47 -5.02
C LYS A 14 18.25 14.80 -5.69
N ILE A 15 17.81 15.32 -6.82
CA ILE A 15 16.81 14.65 -7.67
C ILE A 15 17.51 13.88 -8.79
N SER A 16 17.05 12.66 -9.08
CA SER A 16 17.39 11.96 -10.32
C SER A 16 16.13 11.54 -11.07
N VAL A 17 16.27 11.37 -12.39
CA VAL A 17 15.20 10.90 -13.28
C VAL A 17 15.74 9.72 -14.08
N HIS A 18 15.02 8.61 -14.06
CA HIS A 18 15.38 7.38 -14.77
C HIS A 18 14.26 6.97 -15.72
N HIS A 19 14.61 6.70 -16.98
CA HIS A 19 13.69 6.09 -17.93
C HIS A 19 13.70 4.57 -17.73
N GLN A 20 12.54 3.99 -17.48
CA GLN A 20 12.38 2.54 -17.34
C GLN A 20 12.22 1.85 -18.70
N ALA A 21 12.57 0.57 -18.71
CA ALA A 21 12.41 -0.27 -19.89
C ALA A 21 10.94 -0.29 -20.34
N ARG A 22 10.76 -0.29 -21.66
CA ARG A 22 9.45 -0.38 -22.30
C ARG A 22 9.03 -1.84 -22.36
N ILE A 23 8.11 -2.27 -21.48
CA ILE A 23 7.71 -3.68 -21.39
C ILE A 23 6.41 -3.95 -22.18
N CYS A 24 5.38 -3.12 -22.02
CA CYS A 24 4.05 -3.38 -22.62
C CYS A 24 3.29 -2.13 -23.12
N SER A 25 3.88 -0.93 -23.09
CA SER A 25 3.26 0.31 -23.59
C SER A 25 4.18 0.97 -24.60
N ASP A 26 3.63 1.76 -25.51
CA ASP A 26 4.34 2.68 -26.39
C ASP A 26 5.01 3.87 -25.66
N HIS A 27 4.84 3.96 -24.34
CA HIS A 27 5.50 4.91 -23.47
C HIS A 27 6.47 4.23 -22.48
N SER A 28 7.65 4.83 -22.28
CA SER A 28 8.59 4.44 -21.22
C SER A 28 8.21 5.14 -19.91
N PRO A 29 8.01 4.43 -18.80
CA PRO A 29 7.78 5.08 -17.51
C PRO A 29 8.98 5.92 -17.08
N LEU A 30 8.70 7.09 -16.51
CA LEU A 30 9.70 7.96 -15.89
C LEU A 30 9.66 7.79 -14.37
N VAL A 31 10.78 7.39 -13.78
CA VAL A 31 10.94 7.28 -12.33
C VAL A 31 11.73 8.48 -11.84
N VAL A 32 11.11 9.27 -10.96
CA VAL A 32 11.74 10.41 -10.30
C VAL A 32 12.13 10.02 -8.88
N SER A 33 13.42 10.04 -8.58
CA SER A 33 13.95 9.70 -7.26
C SER A 33 14.35 10.96 -6.51
N LEU A 34 13.70 11.19 -5.37
CA LEU A 34 14.02 12.25 -4.44
C LEU A 34 14.89 11.64 -3.34
N HIS A 35 16.17 12.01 -3.27
CA HIS A 35 17.11 11.40 -2.30
C HIS A 35 17.02 12.03 -0.91
N SER A 36 15.94 12.75 -0.61
CA SER A 36 15.63 13.21 0.75
C SER A 36 14.88 12.12 1.51
N HIS A 37 15.14 11.99 2.81
CA HIS A 37 14.32 11.20 3.71
C HIS A 37 12.95 11.86 3.87
N ILE A 38 12.09 11.73 2.87
CA ILE A 38 10.67 12.02 3.02
C ILE A 38 10.19 11.06 4.08
N ARG A 39 9.82 11.59 5.26
CA ARG A 39 9.06 10.83 6.26
C ARG A 39 7.79 10.39 5.56
N ARG A 40 7.79 9.19 5.00
CA ARG A 40 6.59 8.59 4.41
C ARG A 40 5.62 8.47 5.58
N GLY A 41 4.49 9.15 5.48
CA GLY A 41 3.36 8.89 6.36
C GLY A 41 2.99 7.40 6.32
N PRO A 42 2.09 6.94 7.19
CA PRO A 42 1.63 5.56 7.16
C PRO A 42 1.25 5.17 5.73
N SER A 43 1.80 4.04 5.24
CA SER A 43 1.52 3.58 3.88
C SER A 43 0.01 3.53 3.69
N PRO A 44 -0.52 4.06 2.57
CA PRO A 44 -1.92 3.87 2.25
C PRO A 44 -2.24 2.38 2.24
N PHE A 45 -3.46 2.03 2.64
CA PHE A 45 -3.92 0.66 2.57
C PHE A 45 -3.91 0.20 1.11
N LYS A 46 -3.09 -0.80 0.80
CA LYS A 46 -3.01 -1.42 -0.52
C LYS A 46 -3.64 -2.79 -0.44
N PHE A 47 -4.72 -2.98 -1.20
CA PHE A 47 -5.30 -4.30 -1.38
C PHE A 47 -4.31 -5.24 -2.05
N GLN A 48 -4.15 -6.45 -1.50
CA GLN A 48 -3.28 -7.48 -2.07
C GLN A 48 -4.12 -8.63 -2.58
N ARG A 49 -3.87 -9.05 -3.83
CA ARG A 49 -4.59 -10.18 -4.45
C ARG A 49 -4.45 -11.48 -3.65
N MET A 50 -3.33 -11.67 -2.95
CA MET A 50 -3.11 -12.86 -2.13
C MET A 50 -4.11 -12.99 -0.96
N TRP A 51 -4.77 -11.89 -0.56
CA TRP A 51 -5.75 -11.94 0.52
C TRP A 51 -7.00 -12.71 0.07
N VAL A 52 -7.58 -12.37 -1.09
CA VAL A 52 -8.82 -13.03 -1.57
C VAL A 52 -8.64 -14.51 -1.90
N THR A 53 -7.41 -14.96 -2.14
CA THR A 53 -7.10 -16.37 -2.39
C THR A 53 -6.88 -17.18 -1.12
N HIS A 54 -6.77 -16.54 0.05
CA HIS A 54 -6.49 -17.23 1.31
C HIS A 54 -7.80 -17.68 1.98
N ASP A 55 -7.86 -18.92 2.44
CA ASP A 55 -9.08 -19.57 2.93
C ASP A 55 -9.81 -18.78 4.04
N LEU A 56 -9.05 -18.16 4.94
CA LEU A 56 -9.58 -17.33 6.03
C LEU A 56 -10.10 -15.95 5.61
N TYR A 57 -9.91 -15.52 4.36
CA TYR A 57 -10.29 -14.16 3.95
C TYR A 57 -11.77 -13.88 4.11
N ARG A 58 -12.60 -14.83 3.66
CA ARG A 58 -14.05 -14.66 3.65
C ARG A 58 -14.60 -14.52 5.07
N SER A 59 -14.21 -15.42 5.97
CA SER A 59 -14.63 -15.37 7.37
C SER A 59 -14.14 -14.09 8.07
N LEU A 60 -12.89 -13.68 7.86
CA LEU A 60 -12.37 -12.44 8.45
C LEU A 60 -13.11 -11.19 7.96
N LEU A 61 -13.57 -11.17 6.71
CA LEU A 61 -14.35 -10.08 6.15
C LEU A 61 -15.75 -10.04 6.78
N GLU A 62 -16.45 -11.18 6.78
CA GLU A 62 -17.78 -11.33 7.37
C GLU A 62 -17.76 -10.95 8.86
N ASP A 63 -16.83 -11.51 9.64
CA ASP A 63 -16.67 -11.20 11.07
C ASP A 63 -16.31 -9.73 11.33
N SER A 64 -15.74 -9.02 10.35
CA SER A 64 -15.42 -7.59 10.47
C SER A 64 -16.62 -6.72 10.12
N TRP A 65 -17.48 -7.20 9.22
CA TRP A 65 -18.69 -6.51 8.80
C TRP A 65 -19.85 -6.72 9.77
N ASP A 66 -19.84 -7.80 10.54
CA ASP A 66 -20.87 -8.09 11.55
C ASP A 66 -20.67 -7.30 12.86
N VAL A 67 -19.52 -6.64 13.03
CA VAL A 67 -19.28 -5.79 14.21
C VAL A 67 -20.22 -4.59 14.18
N GLU A 68 -21.02 -4.43 15.24
CA GLU A 68 -21.82 -3.23 15.47
C GLU A 68 -20.89 -2.04 15.74
N VAL A 69 -21.08 -0.98 14.95
CA VAL A 69 -20.33 0.26 15.08
C VAL A 69 -21.32 1.42 15.06
N GLY A 70 -21.33 2.23 16.11
CA GLY A 70 -22.11 3.46 16.17
C GLY A 70 -21.42 4.64 15.45
N GLY A 71 -22.22 5.60 15.00
CA GLY A 71 -21.75 6.85 14.40
C GLY A 71 -22.33 7.11 13.01
N GLY A 72 -21.84 8.16 12.36
CA GLY A 72 -22.26 8.50 10.99
C GLY A 72 -21.77 7.45 9.97
N PRO A 73 -22.42 7.33 8.79
CA PRO A 73 -22.10 6.28 7.81
C PRO A 73 -20.61 6.18 7.44
N MET A 74 -19.94 7.33 7.28
CA MET A 74 -18.50 7.36 6.99
C MET A 74 -17.64 6.91 8.17
N GLN A 75 -18.04 7.21 9.41
CA GLN A 75 -17.33 6.75 10.60
C GLN A 75 -17.48 5.24 10.76
N VAL A 76 -18.69 4.72 10.53
CA VAL A 76 -18.97 3.27 10.52
C VAL A 76 -18.08 2.57 9.50
N LEU A 77 -18.08 3.05 8.24
CA LEU A 77 -17.26 2.47 7.18
C LEU A 77 -15.76 2.47 7.51
N VAL A 78 -15.23 3.63 7.93
CA VAL A 78 -13.80 3.75 8.28
C VAL A 78 -13.43 2.82 9.43
N THR A 79 -14.31 2.67 10.42
CA THR A 79 -14.07 1.79 11.56
C THR A 79 -14.09 0.32 11.16
N LYS A 80 -15.07 -0.12 10.37
CA LYS A 80 -15.12 -1.49 9.83
C LYS A 80 -13.88 -1.83 9.00
N LEU A 81 -13.43 -0.90 8.15
CA LEU A 81 -12.18 -1.07 7.38
C LEU A 81 -10.94 -1.15 8.28
N LYS A 82 -10.88 -0.39 9.38
CA LYS A 82 -9.79 -0.49 10.37
C LYS A 82 -9.79 -1.84 11.08
N ILE A 83 -10.95 -2.32 11.52
CA ILE A 83 -11.11 -3.64 12.16
C ILE A 83 -10.67 -4.73 11.19
N PHE A 84 -11.19 -4.71 9.96
CA PHE A 84 -10.82 -5.67 8.93
C PHE A 84 -9.32 -5.68 8.66
N ARG A 85 -8.69 -4.51 8.56
CA ARG A 85 -7.23 -4.39 8.40
C ARG A 85 -6.45 -5.02 9.57
N LEU A 86 -6.93 -4.87 10.80
CA LEU A 86 -6.29 -5.51 11.97
C LEU A 86 -6.42 -7.03 11.91
N LYS A 87 -7.62 -7.54 11.62
CA LYS A 87 -7.89 -8.98 11.46
C LYS A 87 -7.06 -9.59 10.32
N LEU A 88 -6.99 -8.93 9.16
CA LEU A 88 -6.12 -9.32 8.05
C LEU A 88 -4.64 -9.38 8.45
N ASN A 89 -4.15 -8.40 9.20
CA ASN A 89 -2.75 -8.37 9.64
C ASN A 89 -2.45 -9.50 10.63
N LEU A 90 -3.35 -9.77 11.58
CA LEU A 90 -3.18 -10.81 12.58
C LEU A 90 -3.36 -12.23 12.02
N GLY A 91 -4.30 -12.42 11.09
CA GLY A 91 -4.62 -13.72 10.51
C GLY A 91 -3.76 -14.06 9.30
N ILE A 92 -3.89 -13.29 8.22
CA ILE A 92 -3.32 -13.61 6.91
C ILE A 92 -1.86 -13.15 6.81
N MET A 93 -1.55 -11.89 7.16
CA MET A 93 -0.19 -11.35 6.99
C MET A 93 0.83 -11.98 7.93
N ARG A 94 0.46 -12.30 9.19
CA ARG A 94 1.36 -13.01 10.12
C ARG A 94 1.69 -14.43 9.65
N ARG A 95 0.74 -15.15 9.07
CA ARG A 95 0.97 -16.52 8.54
C ARG A 95 1.79 -16.49 7.25
N LEU A 96 1.52 -15.53 6.37
CA LEU A 96 2.30 -15.36 5.14
C LEU A 96 3.71 -14.81 5.38
N ALA A 97 3.93 -14.02 6.43
CA ALA A 97 5.28 -13.59 6.84
C ALA A 97 6.19 -14.74 7.30
N MET A 98 5.63 -15.90 7.69
CA MET A 98 6.43 -17.12 7.86
C MET A 98 6.84 -17.76 6.52
N CYS A 99 6.00 -17.61 5.49
CA CYS A 99 6.21 -18.25 4.19
C CYS A 99 7.16 -17.44 3.27
N THR A 100 7.34 -16.14 3.51
CA THR A 100 8.27 -15.30 2.73
C THR A 100 9.70 -15.22 3.31
N ARG A 101 10.04 -16.01 4.34
CA ARG A 101 11.41 -16.09 4.89
C ARG A 101 12.24 -17.27 4.37
N THR A 102 11.69 -18.15 3.52
CA THR A 102 12.40 -19.33 2.99
C THR A 102 12.82 -19.23 1.52
N LEU A 103 12.73 -18.07 0.89
CA LEU A 103 13.32 -17.84 -0.43
C LEU A 103 14.32 -16.69 -0.34
N GLY A 104 15.52 -17.05 0.11
CA GLY A 104 16.75 -16.29 -0.11
C GLY A 104 17.15 -16.30 -1.58
N PRO A 105 18.17 -15.50 -1.93
CA PRO A 105 19.54 -16.01 -1.99
C PRO A 105 20.36 -15.74 -0.73
#